data_AF-A0A972TF88-F1
#
_entry.id   AF-A0A972TF88-F1
#
_cell.length_a   1.000
_cell.length_b   1.000
_cell.length_c   1.000
_cell.angle_alpha   90.00
_cell.angle_beta   90.00
_cell.angle_gamma   90.00
#
_symmetry.space_group_name_H-M   'P 1'
#
loop_
_entity.id
_entity.type
_entity.pdbx_description
1 polymer ?
#
loop_
_entity_poly.entity_id
_entity_poly.type
_entity_poly.pdbx_seq_one_letter_code
_entity_poly.pdbx_strand_id
1 'polypeptide(L)' 'LTKLKAHEIKMIDEVIERLSDLNAVEISEYSHNDVPWQTTEEGEVIDYESVFYRTPPYSVRDYSDKDIQ' A
#
# COMPACT_ATOMS: atom_id res chain seq x y z
N LEU A 1 10.27 7.38 -22.29
CA LEU A 1 10.49 6.79 -20.96
C LEU A 1 11.58 7.58 -20.26
N THR A 2 11.21 8.36 -19.24
CA THR A 2 12.16 9.06 -18.37
C THR A 2 12.83 8.02 -17.46
N LYS A 3 14.14 8.12 -17.24
CA LYS A 3 14.86 7.23 -16.31
C LYS A 3 14.47 7.59 -14.87
N LEU A 4 14.21 6.57 -14.03
CA LEU A 4 13.94 6.75 -12.60
C LEU A 4 15.16 7.33 -11.87
N LYS A 5 14.91 8.16 -10.87
CA LYS A 5 15.92 8.69 -9.95
C LYS A 5 16.37 7.59 -8.98
N ALA A 6 17.56 7.75 -8.39
CA ALA A 6 18.11 6.77 -7.46
C ALA A 6 17.19 6.46 -6.27
N HIS A 7 16.48 7.44 -5.72
CA HIS A 7 15.55 7.20 -4.60
C HIS A 7 14.28 6.46 -5.03
N GLU A 8 13.82 6.65 -6.27
CA GLU A 8 12.67 5.93 -6.82
C GLU A 8 13.03 4.44 -7.02
N ILE A 9 14.24 4.17 -7.52
CA ILE A 9 14.77 2.80 -7.65
C ILE A 9 14.89 2.16 -6.27
N LYS A 10 15.47 2.87 -5.30
CA LYS A 10 15.62 2.36 -3.93
C LYS A 10 14.27 1.99 -3.31
N MET A 11 13.24 2.81 -3.48
CA MET A 11 11.89 2.52 -3.00
C MET A 11 11.34 1.23 -3.64
N ILE A 12 11.55 1.03 -4.94
CA ILE A 12 11.11 -0.18 -5.64
C ILE A 12 11.83 -1.41 -5.09
N ASP A 13 13.16 -1.34 -4.93
CA ASP A 13 13.96 -2.45 -4.40
C ASP A 13 13.51 -2.83 -2.97
N GLU A 14 13.23 -1.85 -2.11
CA GLU A 14 12.73 -2.09 -0.74
C GLU A 14 11.35 -2.78 -0.73
N VAL A 15 10.45 -2.41 -1.66
CA VAL A 15 9.13 -3.06 -1.78
C VAL A 15 9.25 -4.48 -2.31
N ILE A 16 10.13 -4.70 -3.30
CA ILE A 16 10.38 -6.04 -3.87
C ILE A 16 10.96 -6.95 -2.78
N GLU A 17 12.00 -6.52 -2.07
CA GLU A 17 12.61 -7.31 -0.99
C GLU A 17 11.60 -7.67 0.11
N ARG A 18 10.71 -6.74 0.47
CA ARG A 18 9.69 -7.00 1.50
C ARG A 18 8.65 -8.04 1.08
N LEU A 19 8.36 -8.14 -0.21
CA LEU A 19 7.28 -8.99 -0.74
C LEU A 19 7.80 -10.19 -1.53
N SER A 20 9.12 -10.37 -1.66
CA SER A 20 9.73 -11.37 -2.55
C SER A 20 9.47 -12.82 -2.14
N ASP A 21 9.15 -13.05 -0.87
CA ASP A 21 8.82 -14.38 -0.36
C ASP A 21 7.39 -14.82 -0.71
N LEU A 22 6.54 -13.89 -1.18
CA LEU A 22 5.15 -14.17 -1.53
C LEU A 22 5.02 -14.62 -2.98
N ASN A 23 4.23 -15.66 -3.21
CA ASN A 23 3.83 -16.06 -4.55
C ASN A 23 2.71 -15.16 -5.11
N ALA A 24 2.36 -15.33 -6.39
CA ALA A 24 1.37 -14.47 -7.05
C ALA A 24 -0.01 -14.45 -6.38
N VAL A 25 -0.45 -15.58 -5.82
CA VAL A 25 -1.72 -15.68 -5.08
C VAL A 25 -1.63 -14.89 -3.77
N GLU A 26 -0.54 -15.07 -3.02
CA GLU A 26 -0.30 -14.39 -1.75
C GLU A 26 -0.15 -12.87 -1.92
N ILE A 27 0.53 -12.41 -2.97
CA ILE A 27 0.63 -10.97 -3.31
C ILE A 27 -0.75 -10.40 -3.63
N SER A 28 -1.55 -11.13 -4.43
CA SER A 28 -2.91 -10.72 -4.78
C SER A 28 -3.76 -10.58 -3.51
N GLU A 29 -3.77 -11.60 -2.66
CA GLU A 29 -4.49 -11.57 -1.38
C GLU A 29 -4.01 -10.43 -0.47
N TYR A 30 -2.69 -10.24 -0.32
CA TYR A 30 -2.13 -9.12 0.45
C TYR A 30 -2.61 -7.77 -0.09
N SER A 31 -2.50 -7.52 -1.39
CA SER A 31 -2.86 -6.23 -1.98
C SER A 31 -4.37 -5.91 -1.87
N HIS A 32 -5.22 -6.92 -2.00
CA HIS A 32 -6.68 -6.77 -1.96
C HIS A 32 -7.26 -6.68 -0.53
N ASN A 33 -6.42 -6.82 0.49
CA ASN A 33 -6.79 -6.60 1.88
C ASN A 33 -6.59 -5.15 2.34
N ASP A 34 -6.10 -4.26 1.47
CA ASP A 34 -5.99 -2.83 1.79
C ASP A 34 -7.39 -2.16 1.80
N VAL A 35 -7.62 -1.24 2.73
CA VAL A 35 -8.94 -0.63 2.95
C VAL A 35 -9.48 0.10 1.70
N PRO A 36 -8.70 0.98 1.03
CA PRO A 36 -9.10 1.59 -0.23
C PRO A 36 -9.59 0.60 -1.30
N TRP A 37 -8.99 -0.59 -1.35
CA TRP A 37 -9.40 -1.63 -2.29
C TRP A 37 -10.72 -2.27 -1.85
N GLN A 38 -10.82 -2.68 -0.59
CA GLN A 38 -12.00 -3.37 -0.07
C GLN A 38 -13.27 -2.52 -0.08
N THR A 39 -13.14 -1.20 0.07
CA THR A 39 -14.30 -0.30 0.16
C THR A 39 -14.73 0.29 -1.18
N THR A 40 -13.97 0.07 -2.25
CA THR A 40 -14.29 0.60 -3.58
C THR A 40 -14.96 -0.48 -4.42
N GLU A 41 -16.08 -0.15 -5.07
CA GLU A 41 -16.75 -1.06 -5.99
C GLU A 41 -15.87 -1.35 -7.22
N GLU A 42 -16.02 -2.55 -7.79
CA GLU A 42 -15.23 -2.95 -8.96
C GLU A 42 -15.50 -2.00 -10.15
N GLY A 43 -14.42 -1.43 -10.70
CA GLY A 43 -14.49 -0.49 -11.82
C GLY A 43 -14.71 0.97 -11.42
N GLU A 44 -14.98 1.24 -10.14
CA GLU A 44 -15.13 2.60 -9.64
C GLU A 44 -13.80 3.25 -9.23
N VAL A 45 -13.82 4.58 -9.12
CA VAL A 45 -12.65 5.35 -8.71
C VAL A 45 -12.44 5.23 -7.21
N ILE A 46 -11.24 4.79 -6.80
CA ILE A 46 -10.85 4.76 -5.39
C ILE A 46 -10.75 6.20 -4.87
N ASP A 47 -11.50 6.50 -3.81
CA ASP A 47 -11.44 7.79 -3.12
C ASP A 47 -10.06 7.99 -2.49
N TYR A 48 -9.42 9.12 -2.75
CA TYR A 48 -8.13 9.47 -2.17
C TYR A 48 -8.19 9.53 -0.64
N GLU A 49 -9.31 9.93 -0.04
CA GLU A 49 -9.43 10.03 1.42
C GLU A 49 -9.46 8.66 2.11
N SER A 50 -9.74 7.57 1.37
CA SER A 50 -9.71 6.21 1.93
C SER A 50 -8.32 5.80 2.45
N VAL A 51 -7.24 6.47 2.00
CA VAL A 51 -5.86 6.19 2.46
C VAL A 51 -5.65 6.49 3.95
N PHE A 52 -6.50 7.32 4.55
CA PHE A 52 -6.43 7.65 5.99
C PHE A 52 -6.95 6.51 6.88
N TYR A 53 -7.65 5.55 6.30
CA TYR A 53 -8.23 4.40 7.02
C TYR A 53 -7.44 3.11 6.83
N ARG A 54 -6.27 3.16 6.18
CA ARG A 54 -5.41 1.99 5.97
C ARG A 54 -4.97 1.38 7.29
N THR A 55 -4.97 0.05 7.35
CA THR A 55 -4.51 -0.72 8.51
C THR A 55 -2.98 -0.84 8.54
N PRO A 56 -2.36 -1.20 9.68
CA PRO A 56 -0.90 -1.25 9.84
C PRO A 56 -0.09 -1.98 8.76
N PRO A 57 -0.52 -3.11 8.16
CA PRO A 57 0.25 -3.75 7.08
C PRO A 57 0.37 -2.88 5.81
N TYR A 58 -0.51 -1.88 5.62
CA TYR A 58 -0.56 -1.02 4.42
C TYR A 58 -0.27 0.46 4.71
N SER A 59 -0.14 0.83 5.99
CA SER A 59 0.14 2.20 6.41
C SER A 59 1.59 2.35 6.83
N VAL A 60 2.26 3.38 6.31
CA VAL A 60 3.58 3.83 6.80
C VAL A 60 3.45 4.66 8.09
N ARG A 61 2.22 5.06 8.44
CA ARG A 61 1.88 5.85 9.62
C ARG A 61 1.17 4.97 10.64
N ASP A 62 1.69 4.96 11.86
CA ASP A 62 0.99 4.38 13.01
C ASP A 62 0.08 5.44 13.62
N TYR A 63 -1.21 5.43 13.29
CA TYR A 63 -2.21 6.29 13.93
C TYR A 63 -2.63 5.70 15.29
N SER A 64 -1.69 5.25 16.11
CA SER A 64 -1.97 4.99 17.51
C SER A 64 -2.64 6.24 18.10
N ASP A 65 -3.70 6.06 18.91
CA ASP A 65 -4.57 7.11 19.51
C ASP A 65 -3.84 8.28 20.23
N LYS A 66 -2.52 8.29 20.23
CA LYS A 66 -1.66 9.31 20.84
C LYS A 66 -1.48 10.58 20.01
N ASP A 67 -1.84 10.56 18.72
CA ASP A 67 -1.65 11.71 17.82
C ASP A 67 -2.92 12.57 17.63
N ILE A 68 -4.01 12.26 18.34
CA ILE A 68 -5.18 13.14 18.46
C ILE A 68 -5.06 13.91 19.78
N GLN A 69 -4.35 15.05 19.76
CA GLN A 69 -4.37 16.08 20.81
C GLN A 69 -4.91 17.40 20.26
#